data_AF-A0A7S0MDG7-F1
#
_entry.id   AF-A0A7S0MDG7-F1
#
_cell.length_a   1.000
_cell.length_b   1.000
_cell.length_c   1.000
_cell.angle_alpha   90.00
_cell.angle_beta   90.00
_cell.angle_gamma   90.00
#
_symmetry.space_group_name_H-M   'P 1'
#
loop_
_entity.id
_entity.type
_entity.pdbx_description
1 polymer ?
#
loop_
_entity_poly.entity_id
_entity_poly.type
_entity_poly.pdbx_seq_one_letter_code
_entity_poly.pdbx_strand_id
1 'polypeptide(L)'
;PKGAPGPPPALLVGGATHFAGETAQPIERDTEAGDDGIIDDLQDRFHRSEPGNMDPAALAEYFSHKIRGEHSQPYCCELGEGHLKTVHSLRTLGDLEGALRFCDKAEAAFAHAGSEGDKKMWSVTSLKNSIQREQSQLQTAISFQKKAEGAVQAGILFEGFRKFYREAVNLYKGCGIAASRNDRLPALERLYAEVLLQEEDFRNMSQALKASQSSFVDRELDGACQMVAKAVSMIARTGAAGQELGARALQFQAEIKASLLHTARCAEQTARTALDSKTPEAPGAKTLKAIQYLVKDESLRTAENMVSEIKRMLILIAIASCEVEMSASKEKLLEAQERQSV
;
A
#
# COMPACT_ATOMS: atom_id res chain seq x y z
N PRO A 1 52.48 -24.91 -12.01
CA PRO A 1 52.48 -24.94 -13.50
C PRO A 1 51.72 -23.73 -14.08
N LYS A 2 52.24 -23.10 -15.15
CA LYS A 2 51.45 -22.14 -15.94
C LYS A 2 50.20 -22.87 -16.45
N GLY A 3 49.01 -22.34 -16.15
CA GLY A 3 47.71 -22.91 -16.56
C GLY A 3 46.92 -23.70 -15.52
N ALA A 4 47.27 -23.68 -14.23
CA ALA A 4 46.40 -24.26 -13.20
C ALA A 4 45.33 -23.24 -12.72
N PRO A 5 44.04 -23.61 -12.61
CA PRO A 5 42.97 -22.72 -12.15
C PRO A 5 43.06 -22.58 -10.62
N GLY A 6 43.87 -21.63 -10.17
CA GLY A 6 43.82 -21.09 -8.81
C GLY A 6 43.35 -19.64 -8.87
N PRO A 7 42.52 -19.16 -7.94
CA PRO A 7 42.06 -17.78 -7.99
C PRO A 7 43.27 -16.85 -7.78
N PRO A 8 43.53 -15.88 -8.69
CA PRO A 8 44.54 -14.87 -8.41
C PRO A 8 44.13 -14.12 -7.13
N PRO A 9 45.09 -13.70 -6.28
CA PRO A 9 44.77 -12.89 -5.12
C PRO A 9 44.08 -11.60 -5.59
N ALA A 10 42.79 -11.50 -5.28
CA ALA A 10 41.84 -10.51 -5.79
C ALA A 10 42.12 -9.05 -5.37
N LEU A 11 43.30 -8.77 -4.81
CA LEU A 11 43.67 -7.45 -4.29
C LEU A 11 44.48 -6.60 -5.28
N LEU A 12 44.81 -7.11 -6.47
CA LEU A 12 45.57 -6.35 -7.49
C LEU A 12 44.76 -5.96 -8.74
N VAL A 13 43.58 -6.54 -8.96
CA VAL A 13 42.85 -6.36 -10.23
C VAL A 13 42.03 -5.06 -10.28
N GLY A 14 41.75 -4.42 -9.14
CA GLY A 14 40.92 -3.21 -9.11
C GLY A 14 41.66 -1.87 -9.12
N GLY A 15 42.99 -1.86 -8.92
CA GLY A 15 43.75 -0.62 -8.65
C GLY A 15 44.99 -0.38 -9.52
N ALA A 16 45.35 -1.31 -10.40
CA ALA A 16 46.64 -1.29 -11.09
C ALA A 16 46.69 -0.39 -12.34
N THR A 17 45.58 0.20 -12.80
CA THR A 17 45.56 1.05 -14.00
C THR A 17 46.15 2.45 -13.80
N HIS A 18 46.48 2.84 -12.57
CA HIS A 18 46.95 4.19 -12.23
C HIS A 18 48.26 4.26 -11.44
N PHE A 19 48.91 3.12 -11.18
CA PHE A 19 50.24 3.08 -10.53
C PHE A 19 51.36 3.31 -11.55
N ALA A 20 51.54 4.56 -11.95
CA ALA A 20 52.79 5.04 -12.51
C ALA A 20 53.37 6.07 -11.53
N GLY A 21 54.21 5.62 -10.60
CA GLY A 21 55.03 6.52 -9.81
C GLY A 21 55.98 7.31 -10.72
N GLU A 22 56.30 8.55 -10.35
CA GLU A 22 57.05 9.55 -11.15
C GLU A 22 58.48 9.14 -11.58
N THR A 23 58.92 7.91 -11.30
CA THR A 23 60.21 7.36 -11.77
C THR A 23 60.07 6.14 -12.69
N ALA A 24 58.86 5.67 -12.97
CA ALA A 24 58.62 4.64 -13.97
C ALA A 24 58.45 5.28 -15.34
N GLN A 25 59.26 4.85 -16.32
CA GLN A 25 58.98 5.19 -17.72
C GLN A 25 57.54 4.79 -18.05
N PRO A 26 56.79 5.66 -18.75
CA PRO A 26 55.41 5.38 -19.11
C PRO A 26 55.38 4.06 -19.88
N ILE A 27 54.59 3.10 -19.39
CA ILE A 27 54.32 1.86 -20.12
C ILE A 27 53.52 2.28 -21.35
N GLU A 28 54.13 2.21 -22.53
CA GLU A 28 53.43 2.48 -23.78
C GLU A 28 52.26 1.51 -23.87
N ARG A 29 51.05 2.07 -23.91
CA ARG A 29 49.82 1.31 -24.07
C ARG A 29 49.75 0.83 -25.51
N ASP A 30 50.38 -0.31 -25.80
CA ASP A 30 50.10 -1.02 -27.04
C ASP A 30 48.68 -1.58 -26.96
N THR A 31 47.84 -1.10 -27.87
CA THR A 31 46.38 -1.17 -27.80
C THR A 31 45.81 -2.56 -28.08
N GLU A 32 46.65 -3.56 -28.36
CA GLU A 32 46.23 -4.90 -28.76
C GLU A 32 46.28 -5.95 -27.64
N ALA A 33 46.93 -5.69 -26.50
CA ALA A 33 47.13 -6.70 -25.44
C ALA A 33 46.17 -6.63 -24.23
N GLY A 34 45.37 -5.57 -24.10
CA GLY A 34 44.43 -5.41 -22.97
C GLY A 34 45.08 -5.41 -21.57
N ASP A 35 44.23 -5.40 -20.53
CA ASP A 35 44.65 -5.33 -19.11
C ASP A 35 45.54 -6.51 -18.68
N ASP A 36 45.52 -7.63 -19.41
CA ASP A 36 46.35 -8.82 -19.15
C ASP A 36 47.84 -8.56 -19.42
N GLY A 37 48.18 -7.72 -20.41
CA GLY A 37 49.58 -7.35 -20.69
C GLY A 37 50.21 -6.48 -19.59
N ILE A 38 49.38 -5.72 -18.87
CA ILE A 38 49.83 -4.88 -17.74
C ILE A 38 50.14 -5.75 -16.52
N ILE A 39 49.35 -6.81 -16.30
CA ILE A 39 49.57 -7.77 -15.21
C ILE A 39 50.86 -8.57 -15.46
N ASP A 40 51.13 -8.97 -16.70
CA ASP A 40 52.37 -9.67 -17.06
C ASP A 40 53.61 -8.77 -16.89
N ASP A 41 53.57 -7.48 -17.29
CA ASP A 41 54.71 -6.57 -17.11
C ASP A 41 54.95 -6.22 -15.62
N LEU A 42 53.90 -6.15 -14.81
CA LEU A 42 53.99 -5.98 -13.35
C LEU A 42 54.58 -7.23 -12.67
N GLN A 43 54.18 -8.43 -13.11
CA GLN A 43 54.76 -9.69 -12.62
C GLN A 43 56.22 -9.84 -13.04
N ASP A 44 56.60 -9.41 -14.24
CA ASP A 44 57.98 -9.49 -14.71
C ASP A 44 58.89 -8.50 -13.98
N ARG A 45 58.38 -7.30 -13.66
CA ARG A 45 59.06 -6.34 -12.75
C ARG A 45 59.19 -6.88 -11.33
N PHE A 46 58.19 -7.60 -10.83
CA PHE A 46 58.23 -8.27 -9.52
C PHE A 46 59.28 -9.40 -9.47
N HIS A 47 59.47 -10.14 -10.56
CA HIS A 47 60.52 -11.15 -10.67
C HIS A 47 61.93 -10.54 -10.79
N ARG A 48 62.05 -9.35 -11.39
CA ARG A 48 63.33 -8.62 -11.54
C ARG A 48 63.73 -7.85 -10.28
N SER A 49 62.77 -7.41 -9.47
CA SER A 49 63.06 -6.85 -8.14
C SER A 49 63.37 -8.00 -7.20
N GLU A 50 64.61 -8.48 -7.13
CA GLU A 50 65.02 -9.58 -6.25
C GLU A 50 64.48 -9.38 -4.81
N PRO A 51 63.40 -10.05 -4.39
CA PRO A 51 62.95 -10.01 -3.02
C PRO A 51 63.53 -11.28 -2.39
N GLY A 52 64.86 -11.30 -2.26
CA GLY A 52 65.56 -12.44 -1.68
C GLY A 52 64.96 -12.76 -0.30
N ASN A 53 64.32 -13.94 -0.18
CA ASN A 53 63.86 -14.57 1.06
C ASN A 53 63.26 -13.64 2.13
N MET A 54 62.34 -12.76 1.74
CA MET A 54 61.49 -12.09 2.74
C MET A 54 60.33 -13.01 3.15
N ASP A 55 60.15 -13.17 4.46
CA ASP A 55 58.97 -13.78 5.05
C ASP A 55 57.70 -13.08 4.52
N PRO A 56 56.64 -13.81 4.11
CA PRO A 56 55.36 -13.23 3.71
C PRO A 56 54.82 -12.13 4.63
N ALA A 57 55.07 -12.19 5.94
CA ALA A 57 54.68 -11.11 6.86
C ALA A 57 55.53 -9.84 6.67
N ALA A 58 56.84 -9.97 6.45
CA ALA A 58 57.74 -8.85 6.14
C ALA A 58 57.49 -8.27 4.75
N LEU A 59 57.06 -9.10 3.79
CA LEU A 59 56.65 -8.65 2.46
C LEU A 59 55.34 -7.85 2.55
N ALA A 60 54.36 -8.33 3.32
CA ALA A 60 53.12 -7.61 3.60
C ALA A 60 53.38 -6.28 4.35
N GLU A 61 54.33 -6.27 5.28
CA GLU A 61 54.77 -5.07 6.00
C GLU A 61 55.47 -4.08 5.06
N TYR A 62 56.36 -4.55 4.18
CA TYR A 62 57.05 -3.73 3.17
C TYR A 62 56.08 -3.11 2.16
N PHE A 63 55.14 -3.90 1.62
CA PHE A 63 54.08 -3.38 0.75
C PHE A 63 53.13 -2.47 1.53
N SER A 64 52.81 -2.75 2.79
CA SER A 64 52.03 -1.83 3.62
C SER A 64 52.75 -0.49 3.82
N HIS A 65 54.08 -0.48 3.95
CA HIS A 65 54.87 0.74 4.16
C HIS A 65 55.15 1.51 2.87
N LYS A 66 55.44 0.82 1.75
CA LYS A 66 55.66 1.46 0.45
C LYS A 66 54.35 1.91 -0.22
N ILE A 67 53.28 1.11 -0.14
CA ILE A 67 51.97 1.47 -0.69
C ILE A 67 51.26 2.52 0.20
N ARG A 68 51.44 2.49 1.54
CA ARG A 68 51.02 3.65 2.39
C ARG A 68 51.79 4.92 2.08
N GLY A 69 52.97 4.83 1.46
CA GLY A 69 53.81 5.97 1.08
C GLY A 69 53.44 6.65 -0.23
N GLU A 70 52.54 6.08 -1.05
CA GLU A 70 52.33 6.54 -2.45
C GLU A 70 50.88 6.86 -2.84
N HIS A 71 49.98 7.05 -1.88
CA HIS A 71 48.82 7.89 -2.17
C HIS A 71 49.15 9.29 -1.71
N SER A 72 49.46 10.16 -2.69
CA SER A 72 49.68 11.56 -2.38
C SER A 72 48.44 12.06 -1.62
N GLN A 73 48.67 12.74 -0.50
CA GLN A 73 47.62 13.37 0.29
C GLN A 73 46.57 14.11 -0.57
N PRO A 74 46.95 14.80 -1.67
CA PRO A 74 45.99 15.36 -2.64
C PRO A 74 45.06 14.33 -3.29
N TYR A 75 45.57 13.18 -3.73
CA TYR A 75 44.77 12.14 -4.37
C TYR A 75 43.71 11.54 -3.43
N CYS A 76 44.10 11.21 -2.19
CA CYS A 76 43.14 10.71 -1.20
C CYS A 76 42.04 11.74 -0.87
N CYS A 77 42.41 13.02 -0.82
CA CYS A 77 41.46 14.11 -0.64
C CYS A 77 40.49 14.22 -1.82
N GLU A 78 40.96 14.16 -3.06
CA GLU A 78 40.12 14.21 -4.27
C GLU A 78 39.18 13.01 -4.37
N LEU A 79 39.66 11.81 -4.05
CA LEU A 79 38.85 10.60 -4.03
C LEU A 79 37.72 10.70 -2.99
N GLY A 80 38.05 11.16 -1.78
CA GLY A 80 37.05 11.40 -0.73
C GLY A 80 35.99 12.42 -1.14
N GLU A 81 36.38 13.50 -1.83
CA GLU A 81 35.44 14.46 -2.39
C GLU A 81 34.57 13.89 -3.51
N GLY A 82 35.14 13.05 -4.37
CA GLY A 82 34.39 12.32 -5.41
C GLY A 82 33.31 11.42 -4.79
N HIS A 83 33.63 10.74 -3.70
CA HIS A 83 32.66 9.95 -2.95
C HIS A 83 31.58 10.84 -2.32
N LEU A 84 31.93 11.98 -1.70
CA LEU A 84 30.94 12.92 -1.16
C LEU A 84 29.97 13.47 -2.21
N LYS A 85 30.46 13.80 -3.41
CA LYS A 85 29.58 14.19 -4.55
C LYS A 85 28.58 13.07 -4.87
N THR A 86 29.04 11.83 -4.84
CA THR A 86 28.18 10.65 -5.06
C THR A 86 27.17 10.48 -3.92
N VAL A 87 27.55 10.68 -2.66
CA VAL A 87 26.63 10.68 -1.51
C VAL A 87 25.50 11.68 -1.71
N HIS A 88 25.83 12.92 -2.11
CA HIS A 88 24.83 13.95 -2.36
C HIS A 88 23.88 13.56 -3.50
N SER A 89 24.41 13.05 -4.62
CA SER A 89 23.59 12.56 -5.74
C SER A 89 22.68 11.39 -5.34
N LEU A 90 23.15 10.46 -4.53
CA LEU A 90 22.34 9.33 -4.08
C LEU A 90 21.25 9.79 -3.11
N ARG A 91 21.56 10.75 -2.23
CA ARG A 91 20.57 11.34 -1.32
C ARG A 91 19.50 12.14 -2.06
N THR A 92 19.84 12.89 -3.11
CA THR A 92 18.82 13.56 -3.96
C THR A 92 17.98 12.56 -4.74
N LEU A 93 18.50 11.37 -5.04
CA LEU A 93 17.75 10.25 -5.58
C LEU A 93 17.01 9.43 -4.51
N GLY A 94 17.14 9.77 -3.23
CA GLY A 94 16.52 9.04 -2.11
C GLY A 94 17.13 7.67 -1.79
N ASP A 95 18.32 7.34 -2.32
CA ASP A 95 19.06 6.12 -1.98
C ASP A 95 19.93 6.33 -0.72
N LEU A 96 19.31 6.19 0.45
CA LEU A 96 20.00 6.38 1.73
C LEU A 96 21.05 5.29 2.00
N GLU A 97 20.83 4.05 1.56
CA GLU A 97 21.76 2.93 1.77
C GLU A 97 23.00 3.06 0.87
N GLY A 98 22.79 3.41 -0.39
CA GLY A 98 23.88 3.81 -1.28
C GLY A 98 24.66 4.98 -0.72
N ALA A 99 23.98 6.03 -0.26
CA ALA A 99 24.62 7.20 0.33
C ALA A 99 25.48 6.84 1.55
N LEU A 100 25.03 5.96 2.45
CA LEU A 100 25.84 5.50 3.59
C LEU A 100 27.09 4.71 3.15
N ARG A 101 26.96 3.81 2.18
CA ARG A 101 28.12 3.07 1.65
C ARG A 101 29.18 4.00 1.06
N PHE A 102 28.77 5.09 0.41
CA PHE A 102 29.70 6.09 -0.10
C PHE A 102 30.23 7.04 0.99
N CYS A 103 29.51 7.27 2.09
CA CYS A 103 30.07 7.90 3.29
C CYS A 103 31.21 7.05 3.86
N ASP A 104 31.04 5.73 4.01
CA ASP A 104 32.10 4.85 4.53
C ASP A 104 33.36 4.88 3.65
N LYS A 105 33.18 4.91 2.33
CA LYS A 105 34.29 5.06 1.36
C LYS A 105 34.97 6.43 1.47
N ALA A 106 34.20 7.50 1.66
CA ALA A 106 34.74 8.84 1.88
C ALA A 106 35.52 8.93 3.20
N GLU A 107 35.01 8.36 4.30
CA GLU A 107 35.70 8.29 5.59
C GLU A 107 37.04 7.55 5.46
N ALA A 108 37.06 6.40 4.78
CA ALA A 108 38.29 5.65 4.53
C ALA A 108 39.30 6.47 3.70
N ALA A 109 38.86 7.12 2.62
CA ALA A 109 39.73 7.95 1.78
C ALA A 109 40.33 9.12 2.57
N PHE A 110 39.53 9.82 3.39
CA PHE A 110 40.04 10.92 4.22
C PHE A 110 40.95 10.44 5.35
N ALA A 111 40.72 9.27 5.94
CA ALA A 111 41.63 8.70 6.93
C ALA A 111 43.03 8.44 6.35
N HIS A 112 43.11 8.07 5.06
CA HIS A 112 44.38 7.91 4.36
C HIS A 112 45.05 9.24 3.95
N ALA A 113 44.31 10.36 3.92
CA ALA A 113 44.85 11.68 3.57
C ALA A 113 45.52 12.41 4.75
N GLY A 114 45.57 11.81 5.95
CA GLY A 114 46.19 12.41 7.13
C GLY A 114 45.58 13.76 7.52
N SER A 115 46.42 14.76 7.81
CA SER A 115 45.99 16.06 8.37
C SER A 115 44.98 16.85 7.53
N GLU A 116 45.07 16.79 6.19
CA GLU A 116 44.07 17.41 5.30
C GLU A 116 42.74 16.64 5.28
N GLY A 117 42.79 15.31 5.48
CA GLY A 117 41.60 14.48 5.61
C GLY A 117 40.86 14.69 6.92
N ASP A 118 41.58 14.86 8.03
CA ASP A 118 41.00 15.13 9.36
C ASP A 118 40.09 16.37 9.36
N LYS A 119 40.46 17.41 8.61
CA LYS A 119 39.66 18.63 8.44
C LYS A 119 38.28 18.34 7.80
N LYS A 120 38.18 17.30 6.97
CA LYS A 120 36.95 16.93 6.24
C LYS A 120 36.18 15.81 6.92
N MET A 121 36.83 15.04 7.80
CA MET A 121 36.24 13.88 8.47
C MET A 121 34.99 14.23 9.27
N TRP A 122 35.00 15.36 9.98
CA TRP A 122 33.82 15.84 10.72
C TRP A 122 32.59 16.05 9.82
N SER A 123 32.80 16.56 8.59
CA SER A 123 31.71 16.78 7.63
C SER A 123 31.10 15.45 7.17
N VAL A 124 31.95 14.44 6.91
CA VAL A 124 31.48 13.11 6.51
C VAL A 124 30.73 12.43 7.64
N THR A 125 31.27 12.45 8.85
CA THR A 125 30.62 11.85 10.02
C THR A 125 29.29 12.52 10.34
N SER A 126 29.22 13.85 10.24
CA SER A 126 27.95 14.60 10.40
C SER A 126 26.91 14.20 9.34
N LEU A 127 27.33 14.10 8.07
CA LEU A 127 26.47 13.68 6.97
C LEU A 127 25.98 12.23 7.16
N LYS A 128 26.87 11.31 7.53
CA LYS A 128 26.55 9.91 7.83
C LYS A 128 25.52 9.79 8.95
N ASN A 129 25.70 10.52 10.05
CA ASN A 129 24.73 10.56 11.15
C ASN A 129 23.36 11.11 10.71
N SER A 130 23.33 12.12 9.84
CA SER A 130 22.09 12.65 9.27
C SER A 130 21.37 11.59 8.43
N ILE A 131 22.09 10.89 7.54
CA ILE A 131 21.52 9.85 6.68
C ILE A 131 21.03 8.65 7.50
N GLN A 132 21.77 8.24 8.54
CA GLN A 132 21.33 7.18 9.46
C GLN A 132 20.04 7.55 10.19
N ARG A 133 19.92 8.81 10.64
CA ARG A 133 18.69 9.32 11.25
C ARG A 133 17.52 9.29 10.26
N GLU A 134 17.72 9.73 9.02
CA GLU A 134 16.71 9.65 7.96
C GLU A 134 16.29 8.19 7.68
N GLN A 135 17.25 7.26 7.65
CA GLN A 135 16.96 5.84 7.43
C GLN A 135 16.12 5.24 8.58
N SER A 136 16.47 5.56 9.84
CA SER A 136 15.72 5.13 11.02
C SER A 136 14.29 5.70 11.05
N GLN A 137 14.15 6.99 10.69
CA GLN A 137 12.83 7.63 10.56
C GLN A 137 12.00 6.96 9.45
N LEU A 138 12.61 6.63 8.31
CA LEU A 138 11.95 5.95 7.21
C LEU A 138 11.45 4.56 7.60
N GLN A 139 12.27 3.77 8.30
CA GLN A 139 11.88 2.45 8.82
C GLN A 139 10.71 2.56 9.80
N THR A 140 10.77 3.56 10.69
CA THR A 140 9.70 3.84 11.65
C THR A 140 8.41 4.24 10.92
N ALA A 141 8.50 5.09 9.90
CA ALA A 141 7.37 5.51 9.08
C ALA A 141 6.70 4.30 8.39
N ILE A 142 7.48 3.39 7.82
CA ILE A 142 7.00 2.15 7.20
C ILE A 142 6.26 1.28 8.22
N SER A 143 6.77 1.20 9.46
CA SER A 143 6.09 0.44 10.52
C SER A 143 4.72 1.02 10.86
N PHE A 144 4.57 2.36 10.84
CA PHE A 144 3.30 3.02 11.06
C PHE A 144 2.36 2.92 9.86
N GLN A 145 2.87 2.97 8.63
CA GLN A 145 2.09 2.67 7.44
C GLN A 145 1.46 1.27 7.54
N LYS A 146 2.25 0.24 7.89
CA LYS A 146 1.73 -1.13 8.06
C LYS A 146 0.67 -1.22 9.16
N LYS A 147 0.84 -0.48 10.26
CA LYS A 147 -0.18 -0.40 11.33
C LYS A 147 -1.45 0.30 10.86
N ALA A 148 -1.33 1.32 10.01
CA ALA A 148 -2.47 2.00 9.40
C ALA A 148 -3.23 1.07 8.45
N GLU A 149 -2.53 0.36 7.56
CA GLU A 149 -3.10 -0.66 6.67
C GLU A 149 -3.83 -1.76 7.47
N GLY A 150 -3.19 -2.29 8.53
CA GLY A 150 -3.81 -3.27 9.41
C GLY A 150 -5.05 -2.72 10.15
N ALA A 151 -5.06 -1.44 10.53
CA ALA A 151 -6.23 -0.82 11.14
C ALA A 151 -7.41 -0.73 10.16
N VAL A 152 -7.15 -0.44 8.87
CA VAL A 152 -8.19 -0.45 7.83
C VAL A 152 -8.76 -1.86 7.63
N GLN A 153 -7.89 -2.87 7.53
CA GLN A 153 -8.32 -4.27 7.41
C GLN A 153 -9.14 -4.74 8.62
N ALA A 154 -8.82 -4.26 9.82
CA ALA A 154 -9.57 -4.55 11.04
C ALA A 154 -10.84 -3.70 11.20
N GLY A 155 -11.12 -2.76 10.28
CA GLY A 155 -12.27 -1.85 10.36
C GLY A 155 -12.14 -0.73 11.39
N ILE A 156 -10.94 -0.45 11.89
CA ILE A 156 -10.66 0.57 12.91
C ILE A 156 -10.29 1.91 12.23
N LEU A 157 -11.26 2.51 11.55
CA LEU A 157 -11.05 3.67 10.66
C LEU A 157 -10.81 5.00 11.41
N PHE A 158 -11.51 5.24 12.51
CA PHE A 158 -11.53 6.58 13.15
C PHE A 158 -10.25 6.89 13.93
N GLU A 159 -10.13 6.40 15.17
CA GLU A 159 -8.98 6.75 16.02
C GLU A 159 -7.74 5.93 15.70
N GLY A 160 -7.90 4.66 15.32
CA GLY A 160 -6.80 3.75 15.03
C GLY A 160 -6.01 4.18 13.80
N PHE A 161 -6.66 4.19 12.63
CA PHE A 161 -6.02 4.56 11.38
C PHE A 161 -5.49 6.00 11.38
N ARG A 162 -6.30 7.01 11.78
CA ARG A 162 -5.87 8.42 11.75
C ARG A 162 -4.67 8.73 12.66
N LYS A 163 -4.49 7.98 13.75
CA LYS A 163 -3.30 8.09 14.60
C LYS A 163 -2.07 7.62 13.83
N PHE A 164 -2.08 6.39 13.33
CA PHE A 164 -0.94 5.81 12.62
C PHE A 164 -0.64 6.55 11.31
N TYR A 165 -1.65 7.00 10.58
CA TYR A 165 -1.51 7.83 9.40
C TYR A 165 -0.76 9.13 9.70
N ARG A 166 -1.16 9.87 10.73
CA ARG A 166 -0.49 11.13 11.11
C ARG A 166 0.97 10.90 11.50
N GLU A 167 1.23 9.86 12.29
CA GLU A 167 2.59 9.50 12.70
C GLU A 167 3.45 9.13 11.48
N ALA A 168 2.93 8.32 10.55
CA ALA A 168 3.62 7.95 9.32
C ALA A 168 3.90 9.16 8.41
N VAL A 169 2.90 10.02 8.15
CA VAL A 169 3.06 11.21 7.30
C VAL A 169 4.09 12.18 7.88
N ASN A 170 4.06 12.42 9.19
CA ASN A 170 5.02 13.31 9.83
C ASN A 170 6.47 12.81 9.66
N LEU A 171 6.68 11.49 9.81
CA LEU A 171 7.99 10.88 9.59
C LEU A 171 8.41 10.88 8.13
N TYR A 172 7.49 10.58 7.20
CA TYR A 172 7.78 10.63 5.76
C TYR A 172 8.15 12.04 5.28
N LYS A 173 7.44 13.07 5.76
CA LYS A 173 7.79 14.47 5.48
C LYS A 173 9.19 14.83 6.00
N GLY A 174 9.59 14.27 7.15
CA GLY A 174 10.95 14.40 7.68
C GLY A 174 12.03 13.74 6.84
N CYS A 175 11.69 12.72 6.04
CA CYS A 175 12.64 11.96 5.21
C CYS A 175 12.79 12.51 3.76
N GLY A 176 12.05 13.54 3.38
CA GLY A 176 12.17 14.20 2.06
C GLY A 176 11.99 13.24 0.86
N ILE A 177 12.95 13.26 -0.08
CA ILE A 177 12.86 12.53 -1.35
C ILE A 177 12.90 11.00 -1.15
N ALA A 178 13.56 10.51 -0.10
CA ALA A 178 13.61 9.07 0.21
C ALA A 178 12.22 8.46 0.48
N ALA A 179 11.29 9.25 1.03
CA ALA A 179 9.90 8.84 1.23
C ALA A 179 9.08 8.80 -0.08
N SER A 180 9.46 9.62 -1.05
CA SER A 180 8.71 9.81 -2.31
C SER A 180 9.08 8.77 -3.37
N ARG A 181 10.32 8.29 -3.39
CA ARG A 181 10.85 7.39 -4.43
C ARG A 181 10.15 6.03 -4.50
N ASN A 182 9.68 5.51 -3.37
CA ASN A 182 9.12 4.16 -3.28
C ASN A 182 7.59 4.14 -3.33
N ASP A 183 6.97 5.21 -3.85
CA ASP A 183 5.52 5.42 -3.86
C ASP A 183 4.85 5.27 -2.48
N ARG A 184 5.63 5.35 -1.38
CA ARG A 184 5.13 5.09 -0.02
C ARG A 184 4.19 6.19 0.44
N LEU A 185 4.62 7.44 0.31
CA LEU A 185 3.78 8.58 0.67
C LEU A 185 2.54 8.67 -0.26
N PRO A 186 2.66 8.58 -1.59
CA PRO A 186 1.48 8.49 -2.47
C PRO A 186 0.54 7.33 -2.14
N ALA A 187 1.05 6.14 -1.82
CA ALA A 187 0.21 5.00 -1.45
C ALA A 187 -0.53 5.25 -0.13
N LEU A 188 0.14 5.85 0.85
CA LEU A 188 -0.48 6.23 2.13
C LEU A 188 -1.57 7.30 1.95
N GLU A 189 -1.37 8.26 1.04
CA GLU A 189 -2.37 9.28 0.70
C GLU A 189 -3.59 8.68 -0.03
N ARG A 190 -3.39 7.70 -0.93
CA ARG A 190 -4.49 6.95 -1.56
C ARG A 190 -5.29 6.17 -0.52
N LEU A 191 -4.61 5.48 0.39
CA LEU A 191 -5.25 4.76 1.49
C LEU A 191 -6.09 5.72 2.35
N TYR A 192 -5.60 6.92 2.63
CA TYR A 192 -6.35 7.94 3.35
C TYR A 192 -7.61 8.39 2.59
N ALA A 193 -7.53 8.58 1.28
CA ALA A 193 -8.68 8.92 0.46
C ALA A 193 -9.74 7.81 0.46
N GLU A 194 -9.34 6.53 0.37
CA GLU A 194 -10.25 5.40 0.52
C GLU A 194 -10.93 5.36 1.88
N VAL A 195 -10.18 5.58 2.96
CA VAL A 195 -10.76 5.60 4.32
C VAL A 195 -11.77 6.73 4.48
N LEU A 196 -11.54 7.90 3.90
CA LEU A 196 -12.52 8.99 3.94
C LEU A 196 -13.84 8.60 3.27
N LEU A 197 -13.77 7.92 2.11
CA LEU A 197 -14.96 7.42 1.43
C LEU A 197 -15.67 6.34 2.26
N GLN A 198 -14.92 5.40 2.84
CA GLN A 198 -15.48 4.37 3.73
C GLN A 198 -16.16 4.97 4.96
N GLU A 199 -15.56 5.99 5.58
CA GLU A 199 -16.15 6.70 6.72
C GLU A 199 -17.46 7.41 6.33
N GLU A 200 -17.51 8.04 5.16
CA GLU A 200 -18.71 8.70 4.65
C GLU A 200 -19.83 7.69 4.36
N ASP A 201 -19.52 6.60 3.64
CA ASP A 201 -20.47 5.53 3.39
C ASP A 201 -20.97 4.89 4.69
N PHE A 202 -20.11 4.73 5.70
CA PHE A 202 -20.50 4.20 7.00
C PHE A 202 -21.51 5.11 7.71
N ARG A 203 -21.27 6.43 7.68
CA ARG A 203 -22.22 7.42 8.25
C ARG A 203 -23.54 7.41 7.48
N ASN A 204 -23.49 7.39 6.15
CA ASN A 204 -24.67 7.36 5.30
C ASN A 204 -25.49 6.07 5.51
N MET A 205 -24.83 4.93 5.65
CA MET A 205 -25.47 3.66 5.97
C MET A 205 -26.14 3.70 7.35
N SER A 206 -25.48 4.27 8.36
CA SER A 206 -26.04 4.42 9.70
C SER A 206 -27.28 5.33 9.73
N GLN A 207 -27.23 6.45 9.00
CA GLN A 207 -28.37 7.36 8.87
C GLN A 207 -29.54 6.70 8.14
N ALA A 208 -29.27 6.02 7.02
CA ALA A 208 -30.29 5.29 6.27
C ALA A 208 -30.95 4.20 7.13
N LEU A 209 -30.18 3.46 7.92
CA LEU A 209 -30.71 2.45 8.83
C LEU A 209 -31.61 3.05 9.91
N LYS A 210 -31.20 4.18 10.52
CA LYS A 210 -32.02 4.90 11.51
C LYS A 210 -33.31 5.43 10.91
N ALA A 211 -33.25 6.03 9.72
CA ALA A 211 -34.43 6.52 9.01
C ALA A 211 -35.38 5.37 8.67
N SER A 212 -34.84 4.24 8.21
CA SER A 212 -35.62 3.04 7.92
C SER A 212 -36.34 2.53 9.17
N GLN A 213 -35.67 2.50 10.32
CA GLN A 213 -36.28 2.11 11.60
C GLN A 213 -37.42 3.05 12.02
N SER A 214 -37.24 4.36 11.87
CA SER A 214 -38.31 5.33 12.14
C SER A 214 -39.53 5.10 11.25
N SER A 215 -39.33 5.05 9.92
CA SER A 215 -40.42 4.82 8.97
C SER A 215 -41.13 3.49 9.21
N PHE A 216 -40.41 2.44 9.62
CA PHE A 216 -41.02 1.15 9.93
C PHE A 216 -41.93 1.23 11.17
N VAL A 217 -41.51 1.95 12.21
CA VAL A 217 -42.33 2.20 13.42
C VAL A 217 -43.58 3.00 13.08
N ASP A 218 -43.45 4.01 12.21
CA ASP A 218 -44.55 4.85 11.73
C ASP A 218 -45.46 4.13 10.70
N ARG A 219 -45.15 2.86 10.38
CA ARG A 219 -45.84 2.01 9.39
C ARG A 219 -45.77 2.54 7.96
N GLU A 220 -44.82 3.41 7.66
CA GLU A 220 -44.49 3.88 6.31
C GLU A 220 -43.56 2.86 5.63
N LEU A 221 -44.12 1.72 5.22
CA LEU A 221 -43.36 0.58 4.71
C LEU A 221 -42.55 0.91 3.45
N ASP A 222 -43.03 1.78 2.56
CA ASP A 222 -42.29 2.19 1.36
C ASP A 222 -41.03 2.99 1.71
N GLY A 223 -41.15 3.96 2.63
CA GLY A 223 -40.01 4.73 3.15
C GLY A 223 -38.99 3.84 3.85
N ALA A 224 -39.46 2.90 4.68
CA ALA A 224 -38.61 1.91 5.34
C ALA A 224 -37.84 1.05 4.31
N CYS A 225 -38.53 0.59 3.27
CA CYS A 225 -37.97 -0.21 2.18
C CYS A 225 -36.88 0.53 1.41
N GLN A 226 -37.13 1.78 1.02
CA GLN A 226 -36.16 2.58 0.27
C GLN A 226 -34.90 2.85 1.10
N MET A 227 -35.08 3.18 2.38
CA MET A 227 -33.96 3.47 3.27
C MET A 227 -33.15 2.21 3.62
N VAL A 228 -33.77 1.05 3.83
CA VAL A 228 -33.02 -0.20 4.08
C VAL A 228 -32.28 -0.65 2.82
N ALA A 229 -32.90 -0.54 1.64
CA ALA A 229 -32.24 -0.87 0.38
C ALA A 229 -31.00 0.02 0.14
N LYS A 230 -31.12 1.32 0.44
CA LYS A 230 -29.99 2.26 0.41
C LYS A 230 -28.88 1.83 1.38
N ALA A 231 -29.23 1.48 2.62
CA ALA A 231 -28.25 0.99 3.59
C ALA A 231 -27.55 -0.30 3.12
N VAL A 232 -28.31 -1.25 2.57
CA VAL A 232 -27.78 -2.53 2.06
C VAL A 232 -26.84 -2.33 0.88
N SER A 233 -27.15 -1.41 -0.05
CA SER A 233 -26.26 -1.07 -1.18
C SER A 233 -24.89 -0.51 -0.76
N MET A 234 -24.77 -0.01 0.48
CA MET A 234 -23.54 0.58 1.01
C MET A 234 -22.62 -0.43 1.70
N ILE A 235 -23.11 -1.64 2.02
CA ILE A 235 -22.37 -2.64 2.82
C ILE A 235 -20.98 -2.91 2.22
N ALA A 236 -20.92 -3.19 0.92
CA ALA A 236 -19.66 -3.49 0.25
C ALA A 236 -18.67 -2.32 0.27
N ARG A 237 -19.16 -1.07 0.25
CA ARG A 237 -18.32 0.12 0.23
C ARG A 237 -17.79 0.52 1.61
N THR A 238 -18.46 0.08 2.68
CA THR A 238 -18.02 0.34 4.06
C THR A 238 -16.91 -0.59 4.55
N GLY A 239 -16.57 -1.63 3.78
CA GLY A 239 -15.51 -2.58 4.12
C GLY A 239 -15.69 -3.25 5.49
N ALA A 240 -14.58 -3.58 6.13
CA ALA A 240 -14.57 -4.25 7.43
C ALA A 240 -15.29 -3.44 8.54
N ALA A 241 -15.18 -2.12 8.51
CA ALA A 241 -15.79 -1.24 9.51
C ALA A 241 -17.32 -1.31 9.52
N GLY A 242 -17.93 -1.58 8.36
CA GLY A 242 -19.37 -1.64 8.20
C GLY A 242 -19.99 -3.02 8.38
N GLN A 243 -19.21 -4.07 8.66
CA GLN A 243 -19.74 -5.45 8.71
C GLN A 243 -20.87 -5.63 9.72
N GLU A 244 -20.72 -5.13 10.95
CA GLU A 244 -21.75 -5.24 11.99
C GLU A 244 -23.02 -4.47 11.58
N LEU A 245 -22.84 -3.23 11.11
CA LEU A 245 -23.95 -2.38 10.69
C LEU A 245 -24.65 -2.93 9.43
N GLY A 246 -23.90 -3.56 8.53
CA GLY A 246 -24.40 -4.25 7.35
C GLY A 246 -25.19 -5.51 7.69
N ALA A 247 -24.73 -6.30 8.66
CA ALA A 247 -25.50 -7.44 9.18
C ALA A 247 -26.84 -6.98 9.77
N ARG A 248 -26.84 -5.86 10.51
CA ARG A 248 -28.09 -5.24 11.03
C ARG A 248 -28.99 -4.75 9.90
N ALA A 249 -28.44 -4.16 8.84
CA ALA A 249 -29.21 -3.73 7.68
C ALA A 249 -29.88 -4.91 6.95
N LEU A 250 -29.16 -6.03 6.75
CA LEU A 250 -29.71 -7.24 6.15
C LEU A 250 -30.79 -7.90 7.02
N GLN A 251 -30.58 -7.94 8.34
CA GLN A 251 -31.61 -8.42 9.26
C GLN A 251 -32.87 -7.56 9.17
N PHE A 252 -32.71 -6.23 9.17
CA PHE A 252 -33.83 -5.32 9.09
C PHE A 252 -34.55 -5.39 7.73
N GLN A 253 -33.80 -5.62 6.66
CA GLN A 253 -34.36 -5.88 5.33
C GLN A 253 -35.25 -7.13 5.33
N ALA A 254 -34.85 -8.19 6.04
CA ALA A 254 -35.65 -9.41 6.18
C ALA A 254 -36.93 -9.17 7.00
N GLU A 255 -36.87 -8.36 8.05
CA GLU A 255 -38.03 -7.96 8.86
C GLU A 255 -39.05 -7.17 8.03
N ILE A 256 -38.59 -6.17 7.27
CA ILE A 256 -39.45 -5.39 6.35
C ILE A 256 -40.08 -6.31 5.30
N LYS A 257 -39.30 -7.22 4.70
CA LYS A 257 -39.81 -8.21 3.74
C LYS A 257 -40.91 -9.08 4.34
N ALA A 258 -40.72 -9.58 5.56
CA ALA A 258 -41.72 -10.40 6.25
C ALA A 258 -43.01 -9.60 6.52
N SER A 259 -42.89 -8.35 6.94
CA SER A 259 -44.01 -7.44 7.15
C SER A 259 -44.79 -7.20 5.85
N LEU A 260 -44.11 -6.89 4.75
CA LEU A 260 -44.72 -6.70 3.44
C LEU A 260 -45.47 -7.93 2.94
N LEU A 261 -44.87 -9.12 3.10
CA LEU A 261 -45.53 -10.39 2.72
C LEU A 261 -46.78 -10.66 3.57
N HIS A 262 -46.74 -10.32 4.86
CA HIS A 262 -47.91 -10.43 5.72
C HIS A 262 -49.02 -9.47 5.28
N THR A 263 -48.70 -8.20 5.03
CA THR A 263 -49.66 -7.21 4.52
C THR A 263 -50.27 -7.64 3.18
N ALA A 264 -49.48 -8.20 2.26
CA ALA A 264 -49.98 -8.72 1.00
C ALA A 264 -50.96 -9.89 1.20
N ARG A 265 -50.64 -10.85 2.10
CA ARG A 265 -51.53 -11.97 2.41
C ARG A 265 -52.85 -11.50 3.03
N CYS A 266 -52.80 -10.53 3.95
CA CYS A 266 -53.98 -9.94 4.54
C CYS A 266 -54.85 -9.24 3.49
N ALA A 267 -54.24 -8.43 2.60
CA ALA A 267 -54.95 -7.76 1.52
C ALA A 267 -55.58 -8.75 0.52
N GLU A 268 -54.84 -9.81 0.15
CA GLU A 268 -55.36 -10.88 -0.71
C GLU A 268 -56.54 -11.62 -0.06
N GLN A 269 -56.45 -11.90 1.24
CA GLN A 269 -57.55 -12.52 1.97
C GLN A 269 -58.78 -11.61 2.07
N THR A 270 -58.59 -10.30 2.26
CA THR A 270 -59.68 -9.31 2.20
C THR A 270 -60.31 -9.25 0.80
N ALA A 271 -59.50 -9.28 -0.26
CA ALA A 271 -60.01 -9.32 -1.63
C ALA A 271 -60.81 -10.61 -1.91
N ARG A 272 -60.31 -11.77 -1.45
CA ARG A 272 -61.00 -13.06 -1.57
C ARG A 272 -62.33 -13.09 -0.84
N THR A 273 -62.39 -12.65 0.42
CA THR A 273 -63.66 -12.59 1.17
C THR A 273 -64.66 -11.62 0.54
N ALA A 274 -64.19 -10.50 -0.01
CA ALA A 274 -65.04 -9.58 -0.78
C ALA A 274 -65.61 -10.24 -2.04
N LEU A 275 -64.82 -11.09 -2.73
CA LEU A 275 -65.23 -11.87 -3.91
C LEU A 275 -66.19 -13.02 -3.57
N ASP A 276 -65.92 -13.82 -2.54
CA ASP A 276 -66.77 -14.96 -2.15
C ASP A 276 -68.17 -14.51 -1.69
N SER A 277 -68.26 -13.30 -1.11
CA SER A 277 -69.52 -12.62 -0.79
C SER A 277 -70.35 -12.17 -2.02
N LYS A 278 -69.89 -12.43 -3.25
CA LYS A 278 -70.63 -12.19 -4.50
C LYS A 278 -71.55 -13.37 -4.89
N THR A 279 -71.56 -14.47 -4.15
CA THR A 279 -72.46 -15.61 -4.43
C THR A 279 -73.94 -15.20 -4.28
N PRO A 280 -74.78 -15.35 -5.32
CA PRO A 280 -76.12 -14.77 -5.33
C PRO A 280 -77.12 -15.68 -4.62
N GLU A 281 -77.61 -15.25 -3.45
CA GLU A 281 -78.91 -15.69 -2.96
C GLU A 281 -79.92 -14.53 -2.99
N ALA A 282 -81.02 -14.81 -3.70
CA ALA A 282 -82.30 -14.11 -3.79
C ALA A 282 -82.40 -12.69 -4.45
N PRO A 283 -83.41 -12.49 -5.33
CA PRO A 283 -83.71 -11.22 -6.00
C PRO A 283 -84.61 -10.35 -5.11
N GLY A 284 -84.14 -9.17 -4.68
CA GLY A 284 -85.00 -8.28 -3.89
C GLY A 284 -84.48 -6.90 -3.41
N ALA A 285 -83.20 -6.58 -3.52
CA ALA A 285 -82.66 -5.33 -2.95
C ALA A 285 -81.77 -4.57 -3.94
N LYS A 286 -82.33 -3.82 -4.89
CA LYS A 286 -81.56 -3.22 -6.00
C LYS A 286 -80.72 -1.98 -5.63
N THR A 287 -81.14 -1.18 -4.65
CA THR A 287 -80.49 0.12 -4.35
C THR A 287 -79.39 0.03 -3.28
N LEU A 288 -79.62 -0.72 -2.19
CA LEU A 288 -78.58 -1.04 -1.20
C LEU A 288 -77.49 -1.95 -1.78
N LYS A 289 -77.84 -2.86 -2.70
CA LYS A 289 -76.85 -3.68 -3.42
C LYS A 289 -75.95 -2.82 -4.31
N ALA A 290 -76.46 -1.81 -5.02
CA ALA A 290 -75.64 -0.95 -5.88
C ALA A 290 -74.57 -0.17 -5.08
N ILE A 291 -74.91 0.34 -3.90
CA ILE A 291 -73.95 1.01 -2.99
C ILE A 291 -72.97 -0.02 -2.41
N GLN A 292 -73.43 -1.20 -2.00
CA GLN A 292 -72.54 -2.29 -1.57
C GLN A 292 -71.58 -2.75 -2.68
N TYR A 293 -72.00 -2.78 -3.93
CA TYR A 293 -71.14 -3.12 -5.07
C TYR A 293 -70.08 -2.04 -5.32
N LEU A 294 -70.45 -0.76 -5.27
CA LEU A 294 -69.51 0.37 -5.42
C LEU A 294 -68.45 0.41 -4.32
N VAL A 295 -68.84 0.27 -3.05
CA VAL A 295 -67.90 0.23 -1.91
C VAL A 295 -67.00 -1.00 -1.98
N LYS A 296 -67.52 -2.14 -2.46
CA LYS A 296 -66.73 -3.36 -2.65
C LYS A 296 -65.75 -3.24 -3.83
N ASP A 297 -66.12 -2.63 -4.94
CA ASP A 297 -65.20 -2.37 -6.07
C ASP A 297 -64.06 -1.43 -5.66
N GLU A 298 -64.35 -0.40 -4.86
CA GLU A 298 -63.34 0.51 -4.34
C GLU A 298 -62.38 -0.19 -3.36
N SER A 299 -62.90 -1.09 -2.50
CA SER A 299 -62.07 -1.92 -1.63
C SER A 299 -61.17 -2.89 -2.41
N LEU A 300 -61.67 -3.46 -3.52
CA LEU A 300 -60.91 -4.37 -4.37
C LEU A 300 -59.79 -3.64 -5.11
N ARG A 301 -60.11 -2.46 -5.68
CA ARG A 301 -59.14 -1.59 -6.35
C ARG A 301 -58.06 -1.09 -5.40
N THR A 302 -58.43 -0.79 -4.14
CA THR A 302 -57.47 -0.41 -3.09
C THR A 302 -56.55 -1.58 -2.75
N ALA A 303 -57.08 -2.78 -2.59
CA ALA A 303 -56.27 -3.99 -2.34
C ALA A 303 -55.33 -4.31 -3.53
N GLU A 304 -55.80 -4.18 -4.76
CA GLU A 304 -54.97 -4.37 -5.96
C GLU A 304 -53.83 -3.36 -6.06
N ASN A 305 -54.10 -2.07 -5.78
CA ASN A 305 -53.08 -1.03 -5.72
C ASN A 305 -52.03 -1.34 -4.64
N MET A 306 -52.47 -1.74 -3.43
CA MET A 306 -51.57 -2.15 -2.35
C MET A 306 -50.70 -3.34 -2.74
N VAL A 307 -51.25 -4.37 -3.39
CA VAL A 307 -50.48 -5.53 -3.86
C VAL A 307 -49.45 -5.10 -4.92
N SER A 308 -49.79 -4.17 -5.81
CA SER A 308 -48.87 -3.61 -6.80
C SER A 308 -47.70 -2.87 -6.16
N GLU A 309 -47.98 -2.02 -5.16
CA GLU A 309 -46.95 -1.31 -4.39
C GLU A 309 -46.05 -2.26 -3.61
N ILE A 310 -46.62 -3.28 -2.96
CA ILE A 310 -45.84 -4.29 -2.24
C ILE A 310 -44.92 -5.06 -3.20
N LYS A 311 -45.39 -5.41 -4.40
CA LYS A 311 -44.55 -6.04 -5.43
C LYS A 311 -43.36 -5.14 -5.81
N ARG A 312 -43.60 -3.84 -6.02
CA ARG A 312 -42.54 -2.86 -6.29
C ARG A 312 -41.51 -2.82 -5.15
N MET A 313 -41.96 -2.77 -3.91
CA MET A 313 -41.08 -2.76 -2.73
C MET A 313 -40.25 -4.04 -2.60
N LEU A 314 -40.84 -5.21 -2.87
CA LEU A 314 -40.14 -6.49 -2.86
C LEU A 314 -39.06 -6.57 -3.97
N ILE A 315 -39.31 -5.97 -5.13
CA ILE A 315 -38.31 -5.87 -6.21
C ILE A 315 -37.12 -5.02 -5.76
N LEU A 316 -37.35 -3.88 -5.09
CA LEU A 316 -36.27 -3.03 -4.57
C LEU A 316 -35.38 -3.78 -3.57
N ILE A 317 -35.99 -4.55 -2.66
CA ILE A 317 -35.25 -5.41 -1.73
C ILE A 317 -34.41 -6.43 -2.51
N ALA A 318 -35.00 -7.10 -3.50
CA ALA A 318 -34.30 -8.12 -4.29
C ALA A 318 -33.08 -7.53 -5.03
N ILE A 319 -33.21 -6.34 -5.64
CA ILE A 319 -32.11 -5.65 -6.31
C ILE A 319 -30.97 -5.37 -5.33
N ALA A 320 -31.27 -4.80 -4.16
CA ALA A 320 -30.26 -4.50 -3.14
C ALA A 320 -29.56 -5.77 -2.64
N SER A 321 -30.27 -6.88 -2.49
CA SER A 321 -29.66 -8.16 -2.11
C SER A 321 -28.72 -8.70 -3.21
N CYS A 322 -29.11 -8.60 -4.48
CA CYS A 322 -28.26 -9.00 -5.61
C CYS A 322 -26.96 -8.18 -5.68
N GLU A 323 -27.01 -6.87 -5.38
CA GLU A 323 -25.81 -6.01 -5.37
C GLU A 323 -24.78 -6.48 -4.33
N VAL A 324 -25.23 -6.92 -3.16
CA VAL A 324 -24.36 -7.47 -2.11
C VAL A 324 -23.75 -8.79 -2.56
N GLU A 325 -24.55 -9.70 -3.13
CA GLU A 325 -24.07 -11.01 -3.62
C GLU A 325 -23.06 -10.87 -4.76
N MET A 326 -23.29 -9.94 -5.70
CA MET A 326 -22.33 -9.65 -6.77
C MET A 326 -21.03 -9.06 -6.22
N SER A 327 -21.13 -8.15 -5.24
CA SER A 327 -19.94 -7.54 -4.62
C SER A 327 -19.10 -8.60 -3.90
N ALA A 328 -19.74 -9.49 -3.12
CA ALA A 328 -19.07 -10.60 -2.45
C ALA A 328 -18.43 -11.60 -3.43
N SER A 329 -19.08 -11.83 -4.57
CA SER A 329 -18.55 -12.71 -5.63
C SER A 329 -17.34 -12.09 -6.34
N LYS A 330 -17.36 -10.77 -6.56
CA LYS A 330 -16.23 -10.02 -7.12
C LYS A 330 -15.01 -10.06 -6.21
N GLU A 331 -15.20 -9.89 -4.90
CA GLU A 331 -14.13 -9.95 -3.91
C GLU A 331 -13.45 -11.32 -3.89
N LYS A 332 -14.23 -12.41 -3.89
CA LYS A 332 -13.70 -13.78 -4.00
C LYS A 332 -12.92 -14.03 -5.30
N LEU A 333 -13.36 -13.44 -6.42
CA LEU A 333 -12.65 -13.53 -7.69
C LEU A 333 -11.30 -12.81 -7.65
N LEU A 334 -11.25 -11.62 -7.03
CA LEU A 334 -9.99 -10.87 -6.85
C LEU A 334 -9.01 -11.63 -5.95
N GLU A 335 -9.47 -12.18 -4.82
CA GLU A 335 -8.65 -13.02 -3.94
C GLU A 335 -8.10 -14.27 -4.67
N ALA A 336 -8.92 -14.91 -5.51
CA ALA A 336 -8.50 -16.06 -6.29
C ALA A 336 -7.46 -15.68 -7.36
N GLN A 337 -7.60 -14.51 -7.98
CA GLN A 337 -6.66 -14.00 -8.98
C GLN A 337 -5.31 -13.64 -8.35
N GLU A 338 -5.31 -13.01 -7.17
CA GLU A 338 -4.07 -12.70 -6.43
C GLU A 338 -3.31 -14.00 -6.07
N ARG A 339 -4.02 -15.03 -5.62
CA ARG A 339 -3.43 -16.35 -5.30
C ARG A 339 -2.86 -17.10 -6.51
N GLN A 340 -3.32 -16.82 -7.72
CA GLN A 340 -2.75 -17.39 -8.95
C GLN A 340 -1.55 -16.60 -9.49
N SER A 341 -1.37 -15.36 -9.05
CA SER A 341 -0.28 -14.47 -9.48
C SER A 341 0.99 -14.55 -8.61
N VAL A 342 0.93 -15.30 -7.50
CA VAL A 342 2.03 -15.61 -6.58
C VAL A 342 2.54 -17.02 -6.84
#